data_AF-A0A3N5QM37-F1
#
_entry.id   AF-A0A3N5QM37-F1
#
_cell.length_a   1.000
_cell.length_b   1.000
_cell.length_c   1.000
_cell.angle_alpha   90.00
_cell.angle_beta   90.00
_cell.angle_gamma   90.00
#
_symmetry.space_group_name_H-M   'P 1'
#
loop_
_entity.id
_entity.type
_entity.pdbx_description
1 polymer ?
#
loop_
_entity_poly.entity_id
_entity_poly.type
_entity_poly.pdbx_seq_one_letter_code
_entity_poly.pdbx_strand_id
1 'polypeptide(L)'
;LEGLIAQHLRAYCDLSGDDRKLYYWRTKTQLEVDFIVYGPSTFEAIEIKNSTRIRPEDLRGLTAFAADYPECTCTILYRGTEELVRNNIRIVPVDSWLRTLSP
;
A
#
# COMPACT_ATOMS: atom_id res chain seq x y z
N LEU A 1 -8.55 -10.83 0.05
CA LEU A 1 -7.15 -10.46 0.32
C LEU A 1 -7.09 -9.11 1.00
N GLU A 2 -7.68 -8.07 0.41
CA GLU A 2 -7.80 -6.72 1.01
C GLU A 2 -8.26 -6.73 2.47
N GLY A 3 -9.36 -7.39 2.81
CA GLY A 3 -9.86 -7.43 4.20
C GLY A 3 -8.87 -8.03 5.21
N LEU A 4 -8.06 -9.02 4.80
CA LEU A 4 -7.02 -9.60 5.63
C LEU A 4 -5.90 -8.57 5.87
N ILE A 5 -5.46 -7.90 4.81
CA ILE A 5 -4.44 -6.86 4.89
C ILE A 5 -4.92 -5.67 5.72
N ALA A 6 -6.18 -5.26 5.57
CA ALA A 6 -6.79 -4.21 6.37
C ALA A 6 -6.74 -4.52 7.86
N GLN A 7 -7.02 -5.77 8.26
CA GLN A 7 -6.95 -6.20 9.67
C GLN A 7 -5.52 -6.12 10.20
N HIS A 8 -4.53 -6.57 9.41
CA HIS A 8 -3.12 -6.51 9.81
C HIS A 8 -2.62 -5.07 9.91
N LEU A 9 -2.99 -4.20 8.96
CA LEU A 9 -2.62 -2.78 8.98
C LEU A 9 -3.25 -2.03 10.15
N ARG A 10 -4.50 -2.34 10.53
CA ARG A 10 -5.12 -1.77 11.73
C ARG A 10 -4.39 -2.19 12.99
N ALA A 11 -4.12 -3.48 13.14
CA ALA A 11 -3.35 -3.99 14.27
C ALA A 11 -1.95 -3.35 14.33
N TYR A 12 -1.29 -3.20 13.18
CA TYR A 12 0.00 -2.50 13.08
C TYR A 12 -0.08 -1.05 13.56
N CYS A 13 -1.11 -0.29 13.13
CA CYS A 13 -1.30 1.07 13.61
C CYS A 13 -1.53 1.10 15.13
N ASP A 14 -2.45 0.28 15.64
CA ASP A 14 -2.85 0.26 17.05
C ASP A 14 -1.69 -0.17 17.98
N LEU A 15 -0.78 -1.02 17.51
CA LEU A 15 0.36 -1.52 18.30
C LEU A 15 1.62 -0.66 18.20
N SER A 16 1.74 0.19 17.16
CA SER A 16 2.97 0.95 16.90
C SER A 16 3.31 1.99 17.98
N GLY A 17 2.34 2.43 18.78
CA GLY A 17 2.53 3.39 19.87
C GLY A 17 2.89 4.81 19.41
N ASP A 18 3.08 5.05 18.11
CA ASP A 18 3.05 6.38 17.52
C ASP A 18 1.66 6.59 16.88
N ASP A 19 1.18 7.84 16.83
CA ASP A 19 -0.21 8.17 16.44
C ASP A 19 -0.55 7.89 14.95
N ARG A 20 0.13 6.93 14.29
CA ARG A 20 -0.18 6.52 12.94
C ARG A 20 -1.57 5.92 12.85
N LYS A 21 -2.24 6.18 11.72
CA LYS A 21 -3.59 5.71 11.45
C LYS A 21 -3.73 5.22 10.03
N LEU A 22 -4.76 4.41 9.83
CA LEU A 22 -5.17 3.91 8.53
C LEU A 22 -6.21 4.85 7.92
N TYR A 23 -5.92 5.34 6.72
CA TYR A 23 -6.78 6.19 5.92
C TYR A 23 -7.06 5.55 4.55
N TYR A 24 -7.94 6.19 3.79
CA TYR A 24 -8.34 5.78 2.45
C TYR A 24 -8.28 7.01 1.54
N TRP A 25 -7.93 6.81 0.27
CA TRP A 25 -7.84 7.91 -0.69
C TRP A 25 -8.59 7.61 -1.98
N ARG A 26 -9.28 8.62 -2.49
CA ARG A 26 -10.03 8.58 -3.75
C ARG A 26 -10.10 9.97 -4.38
N THR A 27 -9.95 10.02 -5.69
CA THR A 27 -10.18 11.23 -6.50
C THR A 27 -11.65 11.39 -6.92
N LYS A 28 -12.00 12.59 -7.39
CA LYS A 28 -13.29 12.83 -8.08
C LYS A 28 -13.43 12.03 -9.38
N THR A 29 -12.31 11.67 -10.01
CA THR A 29 -12.23 10.85 -11.22
C THR A 29 -12.18 9.34 -10.94
N GLN A 30 -12.58 8.91 -9.74
CA GLN A 30 -12.69 7.50 -9.32
C GLN A 30 -11.37 6.69 -9.35
N LEU A 31 -10.21 7.36 -9.32
CA LEU A 31 -8.97 6.68 -8.94
C LEU A 31 -8.93 6.49 -7.43
N GLU A 32 -8.51 5.31 -6.99
CA GLU A 32 -8.50 4.89 -5.59
C GLU A 32 -7.13 4.33 -5.20
N VAL A 33 -6.82 4.42 -3.90
CA VAL A 33 -5.74 3.70 -3.24
C VAL A 33 -6.34 3.02 -2.01
N ASP A 34 -6.15 1.72 -1.89
CA ASP A 34 -6.85 0.89 -0.90
C ASP A 34 -6.57 1.33 0.54
N PHE A 35 -5.31 1.63 0.87
CA PHE A 35 -4.90 1.99 2.22
C PHE A 35 -3.79 3.03 2.22
N ILE A 36 -3.90 4.00 3.13
CA ILE A 36 -2.81 4.93 3.45
C ILE A 36 -2.48 4.76 4.93
N VAL A 37 -1.25 4.34 5.25
CA VAL A 37 -0.72 4.35 6.62
C VAL A 37 0.02 5.66 6.83
N TYR A 38 -0.51 6.53 7.68
CA TYR A 38 0.07 7.86 7.88
C TYR A 38 0.22 8.19 9.36
N GLY A 39 1.40 8.67 9.75
CA GLY A 39 1.77 9.05 11.10
C GLY A 39 3.11 9.78 11.15
N PRO A 40 3.63 10.10 12.36
CA PRO A 40 4.84 10.90 12.53
C PRO A 40 6.09 10.36 11.83
N SER A 41 6.20 9.04 11.71
CA SER A 41 7.36 8.32 11.15
C SER A 41 7.05 7.57 9.86
N THR A 42 5.78 7.57 9.41
CA THR A 42 5.30 6.67 8.36
C THR A 42 4.37 7.40 7.41
N PHE A 43 4.65 7.29 6.12
CA PHE A 43 3.73 7.74 5.08
C PHE A 43 3.79 6.75 3.91
N GLU A 44 2.93 5.73 3.96
CA GLU A 44 2.88 4.65 2.97
C GLU A 44 1.49 4.52 2.35
N ALA A 45 1.45 4.45 1.02
CA ALA A 45 0.27 4.20 0.22
C ALA A 45 0.34 2.77 -0.34
N ILE A 46 -0.69 1.98 -0.07
CA ILE A 46 -0.71 0.54 -0.35
C ILE A 46 -1.93 0.19 -1.21
N GLU A 47 -1.67 -0.57 -2.27
CA GLU A 47 -2.68 -1.07 -3.22
C GLU A 47 -2.57 -2.60 -3.29
N ILE A 48 -3.70 -3.32 -3.26
CA ILE A 48 -3.75 -4.77 -3.09
C ILE A 48 -4.27 -5.43 -4.35
N LYS A 49 -3.51 -6.41 -4.86
CA LYS A 49 -3.91 -7.20 -6.03
C LYS A 49 -3.93 -8.69 -5.72
N ASN A 50 -5.08 -9.32 -5.94
CA ASN A 50 -5.23 -10.79 -5.87
C ASN A 50 -4.67 -11.51 -7.12
N SER A 51 -3.91 -10.80 -7.96
CA SER A 51 -3.30 -11.31 -9.20
C SER A 51 -1.84 -11.68 -8.97
N THR A 52 -1.34 -12.65 -9.75
CA THR A 52 0.08 -13.02 -9.79
C THR A 52 0.90 -12.12 -10.73
N ARG A 53 0.25 -11.23 -11.47
CA ARG A 53 0.88 -10.29 -12.40
C ARG A 53 0.31 -8.88 -12.23
N ILE A 54 1.19 -7.89 -12.26
CA ILE A 54 0.84 -6.46 -12.24
C ILE A 54 0.86 -5.90 -13.66
N ARG A 55 -0.24 -5.22 -14.00
CA ARG A 55 -0.46 -4.55 -15.28
C ARG A 55 -0.28 -3.04 -15.13
N PRO A 56 -0.06 -2.30 -16.23
CA PRO A 56 0.10 -0.84 -16.17
C PRO A 56 -1.10 -0.11 -15.55
N GLU A 57 -2.32 -0.62 -15.74
CA GLU A 57 -3.53 -0.03 -15.14
C GLU A 57 -3.55 -0.09 -13.61
N ASP A 58 -2.92 -1.10 -13.01
CA ASP A 58 -2.83 -1.27 -11.55
C ASP A 58 -1.96 -0.17 -10.90
N LEU A 59 -1.09 0.49 -11.69
CA LEU A 59 -0.21 1.55 -11.19
C LEU A 59 -0.92 2.92 -11.12
N ARG A 60 -2.10 3.08 -11.74
CA ARG A 60 -2.73 4.40 -11.95
C ARG A 60 -3.09 5.10 -10.65
N GLY A 61 -3.67 4.37 -9.69
CA GLY A 61 -4.07 4.92 -8.39
C GLY A 61 -2.88 5.51 -7.64
N LEU A 62 -1.84 4.69 -7.44
CA LEU A 62 -0.59 5.10 -6.78
C LEU A 62 0.18 6.17 -7.57
N THR A 63 0.16 6.13 -8.91
CA THR A 63 0.80 7.17 -9.73
C THR A 63 0.12 8.53 -9.50
N ALA A 64 -1.22 8.56 -9.46
CA ALA A 64 -1.95 9.78 -9.18
C ALA A 64 -1.72 10.26 -7.74
N PHE A 65 -1.71 9.35 -6.76
CA PHE A 65 -1.41 9.68 -5.38
C PHE A 65 -0.01 10.27 -5.22
N ALA A 66 1.02 9.63 -5.81
CA ALA A 66 2.40 10.08 -5.74
C ALA A 66 2.65 11.43 -6.44
N ALA A 67 1.79 11.83 -7.37
CA ALA A 67 1.87 13.17 -7.98
C ALA A 67 1.51 14.28 -6.98
N ASP A 68 0.55 14.01 -6.08
CA ASP A 68 0.14 14.94 -5.02
C ASP A 68 1.02 14.81 -3.75
N TYR A 69 1.57 13.62 -3.50
CA TYR A 69 2.34 13.27 -2.30
C TYR A 69 3.67 12.54 -2.66
N PRO A 70 4.65 13.25 -3.24
CA PRO A 70 5.91 12.64 -3.72
C PRO A 70 6.79 12.04 -2.63
N GLU A 71 6.62 12.45 -1.38
CA GLU A 71 7.31 11.91 -0.20
C GLU A 71 6.75 10.56 0.27
N CYS A 72 5.59 10.14 -0.24
CA CYS A 72 4.93 8.91 0.17
C CYS A 72 5.60 7.68 -0.48
N THR A 73 5.87 6.65 0.34
CA THR A 73 6.26 5.35 -0.17
C THR A 73 5.04 4.66 -0.78
N CYS A 74 5.12 4.30 -2.07
CA CYS A 74 4.01 3.64 -2.77
C CYS A 74 4.32 2.15 -2.98
N THR A 75 3.43 1.28 -2.52
CA THR A 75 3.59 -0.18 -2.54
C THR A 75 2.36 -0.87 -3.13
N ILE A 76 2.55 -1.79 -4.07
CA ILE A 76 1.55 -2.77 -4.49
C ILE A 76 1.88 -4.11 -3.83
N LEU A 77 0.92 -4.67 -3.09
CA LEU A 77 0.99 -6.03 -2.57
C LEU A 77 0.24 -6.97 -3.52
N TYR A 78 0.93 -8.01 -3.99
CA TYR A 78 0.36 -8.92 -5.00
C TYR A 78 0.71 -10.39 -4.74
N ARG A 79 0.11 -11.30 -5.50
CA ARG A 79 0.28 -12.76 -5.33
C ARG A 79 1.39 -13.37 -6.20
N GLY A 80 2.24 -12.56 -6.81
CA GLY A 80 3.43 -13.08 -7.48
C GLY A 80 4.53 -13.43 -6.49
N THR A 81 5.72 -13.68 -7.01
CA THR A 81 6.86 -14.21 -6.23
C THR A 81 8.10 -13.33 -6.28
N GLU A 82 8.08 -12.26 -7.07
CA GLU A 82 9.23 -11.40 -7.30
C GLU A 82 8.97 -10.01 -6.73
N GLU A 83 9.96 -9.43 -6.07
CA GLU A 83 9.93 -8.00 -5.75
C GLU A 83 10.40 -7.20 -6.97
N LEU A 84 9.62 -6.20 -7.36
CA LEU A 84 9.89 -5.36 -8.52
C LEU A 84 9.71 -3.89 -8.14
N VAL A 85 10.31 -2.99 -8.91
CA VAL A 85 10.03 -1.55 -8.84
C VAL A 85 9.64 -1.06 -10.22
N ARG A 86 8.52 -0.32 -10.32
CA ARG A 86 8.05 0.31 -11.57
C ARG A 86 7.55 1.71 -11.26
N ASN A 87 8.04 2.73 -11.97
CA ASN A 87 7.65 4.13 -11.74
C ASN A 87 7.79 4.57 -10.26
N ASN A 88 8.87 4.13 -9.60
CA ASN A 88 9.10 4.36 -8.16
C ASN A 88 8.06 3.72 -7.22
N ILE A 89 7.17 2.86 -7.74
CA ILE A 89 6.22 2.06 -6.97
C ILE A 89 6.86 0.68 -6.73
N ARG A 90 6.94 0.29 -5.45
CA ARG A 90 7.37 -1.04 -5.04
C ARG A 90 6.26 -2.04 -5.32
N ILE A 91 6.60 -3.22 -5.82
CA ILE A 91 5.65 -4.31 -6.07
C ILE A 91 6.20 -5.50 -5.31
N VAL A 92 5.49 -5.92 -4.26
CA VAL A 92 6.01 -6.86 -3.27
C VAL A 92 5.05 -8.04 -3.12
N PRO A 93 5.54 -9.29 -3.15
CA PRO A 93 4.73 -10.46 -2.82
C PRO A 93 4.07 -10.31 -1.45
N VAL A 94 2.76 -10.51 -1.37
CA VAL A 94 2.00 -10.33 -0.14
C VAL A 94 2.46 -11.28 0.97
N ASP A 95 2.88 -12.49 0.60
CA ASP A 95 3.38 -13.50 1.53
C ASP A 95 4.71 -13.09 2.19
N SER A 96 5.61 -12.43 1.45
CA SER A 96 6.87 -11.93 2.02
C SER A 96 6.62 -10.69 2.87
N TRP A 97 5.75 -9.79 2.42
CA TRP A 97 5.41 -8.57 3.16
C TRP A 97 4.71 -8.86 4.50
N LEU A 98 3.79 -9.82 4.55
CA LEU A 98 3.12 -10.21 5.79
C LEU A 98 4.10 -10.72 6.85
N ARG A 99 5.23 -11.32 6.45
CA ARG A 99 6.26 -11.83 7.38
C ARG A 99 7.14 -10.73 7.95
N THR A 100 7.20 -9.57 7.31
CA THR A 100 7.98 -8.42 7.78
C THR A 100 7.17 -7.50 8.68
N LEU A 101 5.85 -7.70 8.76
CA LEU A 101 4.98 -6.92 9.62
C LEU A 101 5.22 -7.33 11.09
N SER A 102 6.17 -6.67 11.73
CA SER A 102 6.30 -6.67 13.19
C SER A 102 5.52 -5.49 13.76
N PRO A 103 4.84 -5.65 14.90
CA PRO A 103 4.51 -4.52 15.76
C PRO A 103 5.76 -3.70 16.09
#